data_AF-A0A7S0TLA3-F1
#
_entry.id   AF-A0A7S0TLA3-F1
#
_cell.length_a   1.000
_cell.length_b   1.000
_cell.length_c   1.000
_cell.angle_alpha   90.00
_cell.angle_beta   90.00
_cell.angle_gamma   90.00
#
_symmetry.space_group_name_H-M   'P 1'
#
loop_
_entity.id
_entity.type
_entity.pdbx_description
1 polymer ?
#
loop_
_entity_poly.entity_id
_entity_poly.type
_entity_poly.pdbx_seq_one_letter_code
_entity_poly.pdbx_strand_id
1 'polypeptide(L)'
;FEVLMSYTFPRSLTKVFAFSYKQSFPPDQDGWRAYLADDEFGRQGVDTSSSWRVSHVNHEYTACDSYPRKVAVPTGIRDWEIKKALEFRANGRFPVLVWKSANSEAAICRSGQPLPGLFRMRNKEDERLVALVKAANPSPAPLYIIDARPHTNAQANTVFRAAGYERGSY
;
A
#
# COMPACT_ATOMS: atom_id res chain seq x y z
N PHE A 1 36.74 20.53 -13.16
CA PHE A 1 35.51 20.04 -13.80
C PHE A 1 35.23 18.57 -13.43
N GLU A 2 36.16 17.65 -13.66
CA GLU A 2 35.96 16.20 -13.39
C GLU A 2 35.66 15.85 -11.93
N VAL A 3 36.37 16.49 -10.98
CA VAL A 3 36.12 16.30 -9.54
C VAL A 3 34.69 16.70 -9.16
N LEU A 4 34.20 17.82 -9.68
CA LEU A 4 32.83 18.27 -9.41
C LEU A 4 31.81 17.23 -9.92
N MET A 5 32.01 16.71 -11.12
CA MET A 5 31.11 15.70 -11.70
C MET A 5 31.10 14.39 -10.90
N SER A 6 32.23 13.97 -10.35
CA SER A 6 32.32 12.71 -9.60
C SER A 6 31.61 12.76 -8.24
N TYR A 7 31.57 13.92 -7.58
CA TYR A 7 30.85 14.13 -6.31
C TYR A 7 29.39 14.51 -6.50
N THR A 8 29.06 15.26 -7.56
CA THR A 8 27.66 15.65 -7.83
C THR A 8 26.84 14.49 -8.39
N PHE A 9 27.45 13.60 -9.18
CA PHE A 9 26.77 12.48 -9.83
C PHE A 9 27.50 11.15 -9.55
N PRO A 10 27.55 10.69 -8.29
CA PRO A 10 28.22 9.45 -7.94
C PRO A 10 27.56 8.25 -8.64
N ARG A 11 28.37 7.40 -9.27
CA ARG A 11 27.90 6.20 -10.00
C ARG A 11 27.49 5.02 -9.09
N SER A 12 27.65 5.16 -7.77
CA SER A 12 27.33 4.14 -6.77
C SER A 12 26.63 4.79 -5.58
N LEU A 13 25.62 4.12 -5.03
CA LEU A 13 24.93 4.56 -3.82
C LEU A 13 25.90 4.70 -2.64
N THR A 14 26.87 3.80 -2.50
CA THR A 14 27.89 3.87 -1.43
C THR A 14 28.76 5.12 -1.47
N LYS A 15 28.73 5.87 -2.58
CA LYS A 15 29.47 7.12 -2.77
C LYS A 15 28.63 8.38 -2.56
N VAL A 16 27.33 8.27 -2.23
CA VAL A 16 26.54 9.45 -1.85
C VAL A 16 26.96 9.92 -0.45
N PHE A 17 26.87 11.23 -0.21
CA PHE A 17 27.32 11.86 1.04
C PHE A 17 26.72 11.22 2.30
N ALA A 18 25.48 10.71 2.23
CA ALA A 18 24.81 10.05 3.34
C ALA A 18 25.61 8.87 3.95
N PHE A 19 26.41 8.14 3.16
CA PHE A 19 27.25 7.04 3.67
C PHE A 19 28.61 7.49 4.21
N SER A 20 28.99 8.75 3.97
CA SER A 20 30.26 9.34 4.42
C SER A 20 30.09 10.35 5.55
N TYR A 21 28.86 10.80 5.80
CA TYR A 21 28.54 11.72 6.88
C TYR A 21 28.66 11.04 8.25
N LYS A 22 29.45 11.64 9.16
CA LYS A 22 29.83 11.05 10.44
C LYS A 22 29.36 11.85 11.67
N GLN A 23 28.53 12.88 11.48
CA GLN A 23 27.99 13.60 12.63
C GLN A 23 27.13 12.66 13.47
N SER A 24 27.37 12.65 14.77
CA SER A 24 26.56 11.92 15.73
C SER A 24 25.55 12.85 16.39
N PHE A 25 24.42 12.28 16.79
CA PHE A 25 23.38 12.94 17.56
C PHE A 25 23.13 12.16 18.86
N PRO A 26 22.62 12.80 19.91
CA PRO A 26 22.16 12.12 21.13
C PRO A 26 21.14 10.98 20.82
N PRO A 27 21.07 9.92 21.63
CA PRO A 27 20.16 8.79 21.39
C PRO A 27 18.67 9.15 21.33
N ASP A 28 18.24 10.19 22.06
CA ASP A 28 16.89 10.75 22.03
C ASP A 28 16.56 11.48 20.72
N GLN A 29 17.55 11.68 19.85
CA GLN A 29 17.44 12.28 18.53
C GLN A 29 17.70 11.26 17.40
N ASP A 30 17.61 9.95 17.68
CA ASP A 30 17.71 8.92 16.65
C ASP A 30 16.48 8.95 15.72
N GLY A 31 16.63 9.67 14.61
CA GLY A 31 15.59 9.81 13.59
C GLY A 31 15.14 8.49 12.96
N TRP A 32 15.94 7.41 13.03
CA TRP A 32 15.53 6.09 12.54
C TRP A 32 14.41 5.46 13.38
N ARG A 33 14.26 5.91 14.63
CA ARG A 33 13.21 5.44 15.55
C ARG A 33 11.98 6.35 15.59
N ALA A 34 11.98 7.44 14.82
CA ALA A 34 10.85 8.38 14.76
C ALA A 34 9.56 7.72 14.25
N TYR A 35 9.68 6.60 13.53
CA TYR A 35 8.54 5.82 13.06
C TYR A 35 8.78 4.32 13.30
N LEU A 36 7.86 3.70 14.04
CA LEU A 36 7.78 2.26 14.21
C LEU A 36 6.39 1.81 13.78
N ALA A 37 6.33 0.89 12.81
CA ALA A 37 5.07 0.48 12.20
C ALA A 37 4.10 -0.15 13.20
N ASP A 38 4.60 -0.93 14.16
CA ASP A 38 3.77 -1.55 15.20
C ASP A 38 3.14 -0.49 16.11
N ASP A 39 3.93 0.51 16.52
CA ASP A 39 3.46 1.61 17.36
C ASP A 39 2.39 2.45 16.63
N GLU A 40 2.58 2.72 15.33
CA GLU A 40 1.57 3.44 14.54
C GLU A 40 0.29 2.61 14.35
N PHE A 41 0.39 1.30 14.11
CA PHE A 41 -0.79 0.44 14.03
C PHE A 41 -1.50 0.32 15.39
N GLY A 42 -0.77 0.27 16.50
CA GLY A 42 -1.32 0.33 17.85
C GLY A 42 -2.02 1.67 18.13
N ARG A 43 -1.41 2.79 17.73
CA ARG A 43 -2.02 4.13 17.84
C ARG A 43 -3.35 4.24 17.06
N GLN A 44 -3.48 3.51 15.95
CA GLN A 44 -4.72 3.42 15.16
C GLN A 44 -5.73 2.38 15.70
N GLY A 45 -5.38 1.62 16.74
CA GLY A 45 -6.21 0.56 17.30
C GLY A 45 -6.40 -0.64 16.36
N VAL A 46 -5.37 -0.98 15.56
CA VAL A 46 -5.41 -2.17 14.68
C VAL A 46 -5.25 -3.45 15.50
N ASP A 47 -4.44 -3.41 16.54
CA ASP A 47 -4.18 -4.51 17.48
C ASP A 47 -5.43 -4.92 18.31
N THR A 48 -6.31 -3.97 18.57
CA THR A 48 -7.55 -4.13 19.34
C THR A 48 -8.79 -4.25 18.46
N SER A 49 -8.66 -4.07 17.15
CA SER A 49 -9.78 -4.21 16.21
C SER A 49 -10.09 -5.67 15.91
N SER A 50 -11.38 -6.03 15.85
CA SER A 50 -11.81 -7.32 15.31
C SER A 50 -11.79 -7.37 13.77
N SER A 51 -11.78 -6.19 13.12
CA SER A 51 -11.96 -6.04 11.68
C SER A 51 -10.65 -5.94 10.90
N TRP A 52 -9.56 -5.56 11.55
CA TRP A 52 -8.24 -5.37 10.95
C TRP A 52 -7.18 -6.20 11.65
N ARG A 53 -6.16 -6.62 10.90
CA ARG A 53 -4.97 -7.29 11.43
C ARG A 53 -3.71 -6.81 10.72
N VAL A 54 -2.58 -6.85 11.44
CA VAL A 54 -1.26 -6.76 10.80
C VAL A 54 -0.99 -8.08 10.08
N SER A 55 -0.64 -8.00 8.79
CA SER A 55 -0.24 -9.13 7.97
C SER A 55 1.27 -9.14 7.74
N HIS A 56 1.83 -10.35 7.66
CA HIS A 56 3.22 -10.61 7.31
C HIS A 56 3.37 -11.10 5.88
N VAL A 57 2.32 -11.00 5.04
CA VAL A 57 2.34 -11.41 3.64
C VAL A 57 3.48 -10.76 2.85
N ASN A 58 3.91 -9.56 3.25
CA ASN A 58 4.98 -8.81 2.62
C ASN A 58 6.28 -8.71 3.46
N HIS A 59 6.46 -9.62 4.42
CA HIS A 59 7.60 -9.58 5.34
C HIS A 59 8.98 -9.63 4.65
N GLU A 60 9.05 -10.28 3.49
CA GLU A 60 10.26 -10.41 2.68
C GLU A 60 10.17 -9.59 1.38
N TYR A 61 9.22 -8.65 1.30
CA TYR A 61 9.00 -7.83 0.10
C TYR A 61 8.63 -8.62 -1.17
N THR A 62 8.22 -9.88 -1.02
CA THR A 62 7.88 -10.78 -2.14
C THR A 62 6.47 -10.60 -2.67
N ALA A 63 5.54 -10.07 -1.86
CA ALA A 63 4.17 -9.79 -2.30
C ALA A 63 4.10 -8.44 -3.05
N CYS A 64 4.80 -7.43 -2.55
CA CYS A 64 4.94 -6.11 -3.17
C CYS A 64 6.25 -5.47 -2.68
N ASP A 65 7.24 -5.40 -3.56
CA ASP A 65 8.59 -4.88 -3.29
C ASP A 65 8.62 -3.42 -2.80
N SER A 66 7.58 -2.68 -3.13
CA SER A 66 7.45 -1.24 -2.94
C SER A 66 6.38 -0.88 -1.90
N TYR A 67 5.94 -1.88 -1.13
CA TYR A 67 5.20 -1.74 0.13
C TYR A 67 6.11 -1.99 1.33
N PRO A 68 5.72 -1.48 2.52
CA PRO A 68 6.45 -1.79 3.75
C PRO A 68 6.37 -3.29 4.09
N ARG A 69 7.29 -3.72 4.97
CA ARG A 69 7.37 -5.09 5.50
C ARG A 69 6.09 -5.55 6.20
N LYS A 70 5.46 -4.64 6.93
CA LYS A 70 4.22 -4.86 7.68
C LYS A 70 3.12 -4.02 7.04
N VAL A 71 1.97 -4.63 6.80
CA VAL A 71 0.77 -3.98 6.26
C VAL A 71 -0.44 -4.40 7.08
N ALA A 72 -1.45 -3.55 7.18
CA ALA A 72 -2.71 -3.90 7.82
C ALA A 72 -3.79 -4.19 6.77
N VAL A 73 -4.52 -5.30 6.97
CA VAL A 73 -5.53 -5.85 6.05
C VAL A 73 -6.75 -6.30 6.85
N PRO A 74 -7.94 -6.48 6.23
CA PRO A 74 -9.11 -7.00 6.93
C PRO A 74 -8.87 -8.38 7.56
N THR A 75 -9.40 -8.65 8.75
CA THR A 75 -9.22 -9.95 9.44
C THR A 75 -9.77 -11.13 8.63
N GLY A 76 -10.81 -10.91 7.82
CA GLY A 76 -11.49 -11.96 7.05
C GLY A 76 -10.75 -12.48 5.80
N ILE A 77 -9.61 -11.88 5.42
CA ILE A 77 -8.78 -12.32 4.28
C ILE A 77 -7.54 -13.06 4.78
N ARG A 78 -7.20 -14.19 4.18
CA ARG A 78 -5.96 -14.93 4.46
C ARG A 78 -4.82 -14.46 3.56
N ASP A 79 -3.59 -14.57 4.02
CA ASP A 79 -2.41 -14.11 3.26
C ASP A 79 -2.26 -14.82 1.91
N TRP A 80 -2.68 -16.08 1.78
CA TRP A 80 -2.67 -16.78 0.48
C TRP A 80 -3.75 -16.26 -0.49
N GLU A 81 -4.89 -15.76 0.01
CA GLU A 81 -5.91 -15.12 -0.83
C GLU A 81 -5.38 -13.79 -1.37
N ILE A 82 -4.68 -13.02 -0.52
CA ILE A 82 -3.98 -11.79 -0.95
C ILE A 82 -3.01 -12.11 -2.09
N LYS A 83 -2.21 -13.18 -1.96
CA LYS A 83 -1.25 -13.59 -3.00
C LYS A 83 -1.89 -13.83 -4.37
N LYS A 84 -3.14 -14.32 -4.41
CA LYS A 84 -3.90 -14.51 -5.66
C LYS A 84 -4.46 -13.21 -6.25
N ALA A 85 -4.59 -12.15 -5.45
CA ALA A 85 -5.03 -10.83 -5.90
C ALA A 85 -3.87 -9.95 -6.41
N LEU A 86 -2.61 -10.31 -6.14
CA LEU A 86 -1.44 -9.47 -6.45
C LEU A 86 -1.32 -9.15 -7.94
N GLU A 87 -1.47 -10.15 -8.81
CA GLU A 87 -1.37 -9.97 -10.26
C GLU A 87 -2.49 -9.08 -10.83
N PHE A 88 -3.60 -8.96 -10.11
CA PHE A 88 -4.71 -8.10 -10.51
C PHE A 88 -4.50 -6.63 -10.11
N ARG A 89 -3.45 -6.31 -9.34
CA ARG A 89 -3.16 -4.96 -8.87
C ARG A 89 -1.82 -4.50 -9.43
N ALA A 90 -1.78 -3.30 -10.01
CA ALA A 90 -0.55 -2.77 -10.58
C ALA A 90 0.62 -2.80 -9.56
N ASN A 91 1.73 -3.45 -9.93
CA ASN A 91 2.91 -3.69 -9.09
C ASN A 91 2.63 -4.47 -7.79
N GLY A 92 1.60 -5.33 -7.77
CA GLY A 92 1.22 -6.09 -6.58
C GLY A 92 0.69 -5.22 -5.45
N ARG A 93 0.35 -3.95 -5.70
CA ARG A 93 -0.09 -3.00 -4.67
C ARG A 93 -1.57 -3.24 -4.31
N PHE A 94 -1.85 -4.30 -3.56
CA PHE A 94 -3.20 -4.63 -3.09
C PHE A 94 -3.74 -3.62 -2.06
N PRO A 95 -5.06 -3.50 -1.86
CA PRO A 95 -5.65 -2.67 -0.82
C PRO A 95 -5.06 -2.93 0.57
N VAL A 96 -4.44 -1.90 1.16
CA VAL A 96 -3.90 -1.91 2.54
C VAL A 96 -4.36 -0.68 3.30
N LEU A 97 -4.55 -0.83 4.61
CA LEU A 97 -4.92 0.24 5.52
C LEU A 97 -3.83 1.32 5.59
N VAL A 98 -4.25 2.59 5.56
CA VAL A 98 -3.41 3.77 5.79
C VAL A 98 -3.80 4.46 7.09
N TRP A 99 -5.10 4.60 7.30
CA TRP A 99 -5.66 5.27 8.47
C TRP A 99 -6.99 4.64 8.86
N LYS A 100 -7.24 4.56 10.16
CA LYS A 100 -8.50 4.10 10.75
C LYS A 100 -9.02 5.10 11.78
N SER A 101 -10.31 5.36 11.73
CA SER A 101 -11.03 6.14 12.74
C SER A 101 -11.19 5.34 14.03
N ALA A 102 -10.83 5.95 15.16
CA ALA A 102 -11.06 5.35 16.47
C ALA A 102 -12.55 5.32 16.87
N ASN A 103 -13.38 6.20 16.30
CA ASN A 103 -14.77 6.37 16.72
C ASN A 103 -15.77 5.61 15.83
N SER A 104 -15.44 5.45 14.54
CA SER A 104 -16.41 4.99 13.54
C SER A 104 -15.97 3.77 12.74
N GLU A 105 -14.78 3.22 13.00
CA GLU A 105 -14.15 2.16 12.20
C GLU A 105 -13.97 2.50 10.69
N ALA A 106 -14.27 3.74 10.30
CA ALA A 106 -14.03 4.22 8.94
C ALA A 106 -12.54 4.14 8.62
N ALA A 107 -12.20 3.58 7.47
CA ALA A 107 -10.84 3.31 7.08
C ALA A 107 -10.51 3.98 5.74
N ILE A 108 -9.30 4.53 5.65
CA ILE A 108 -8.68 4.94 4.39
C ILE A 108 -7.70 3.84 4.01
N CYS A 109 -7.91 3.28 2.82
CA CYS A 109 -7.00 2.31 2.22
C CYS A 109 -6.33 2.89 0.98
N ARG A 110 -5.19 2.32 0.59
CA ARG A 110 -4.50 2.62 -0.68
C ARG A 110 -4.22 1.35 -1.45
N SER A 111 -4.18 1.45 -2.77
CA SER A 111 -3.85 0.35 -3.68
C SER A 111 -3.25 0.89 -4.98
N GLY A 112 -2.78 -0.01 -5.83
CA GLY A 112 -2.58 0.22 -7.26
C GLY A 112 -3.90 0.03 -8.02
N GLN A 113 -3.98 0.64 -9.21
CA GLN A 113 -5.09 0.42 -10.13
C GLN A 113 -5.27 -1.09 -10.41
N PRO A 114 -6.52 -1.56 -10.60
CA PRO A 114 -6.75 -2.92 -11.04
C PRO A 114 -6.22 -3.14 -12.47
N LEU A 115 -5.91 -4.39 -12.79
CA LEU A 115 -5.43 -4.87 -14.09
C LEU A 115 -6.45 -5.81 -14.76
N PRO A 116 -7.66 -5.32 -15.08
CA PRO A 116 -8.70 -6.15 -15.66
C PRO A 116 -8.38 -6.58 -17.11
N GLY A 117 -7.32 -6.08 -17.71
CA GLY A 117 -7.00 -6.37 -19.10
C GLY A 117 -7.97 -5.71 -20.08
N LEU A 118 -7.68 -5.87 -21.38
CA LEU A 118 -8.56 -5.40 -22.45
C LEU A 118 -9.94 -6.09 -22.41
N PHE A 119 -9.97 -7.33 -21.93
CA PHE A 119 -11.18 -8.14 -21.83
C PHE A 119 -11.99 -7.93 -20.55
N ARG A 120 -11.60 -6.99 -19.70
CA ARG A 120 -12.35 -6.61 -18.48
C ARG A 120 -12.56 -7.77 -17.50
N MET A 121 -11.51 -8.57 -17.31
CA MET A 121 -11.45 -9.66 -16.35
C MET A 121 -11.71 -9.19 -14.92
N ARG A 122 -12.21 -10.12 -14.11
CA ARG A 122 -12.48 -9.96 -12.68
C ARG A 122 -11.57 -10.91 -11.91
N ASN A 123 -11.19 -10.54 -10.69
CA ASN A 123 -10.43 -11.40 -9.78
C ASN A 123 -11.23 -11.58 -8.49
N LYS A 124 -11.59 -12.82 -8.19
CA LYS A 124 -12.47 -13.16 -7.06
C LYS A 124 -11.83 -12.78 -5.72
N GLU A 125 -10.53 -12.99 -5.57
CA GLU A 125 -9.80 -12.68 -4.36
C GLU A 125 -9.62 -11.16 -4.17
N ASP A 126 -9.41 -10.39 -5.24
CA ASP A 126 -9.41 -8.92 -5.19
C ASP A 126 -10.77 -8.36 -4.78
N GLU A 127 -11.84 -8.84 -5.41
CA GLU A 127 -13.21 -8.43 -5.08
C GLU A 127 -13.58 -8.80 -3.64
N ARG A 128 -13.17 -9.98 -3.19
CA ARG A 128 -13.34 -10.40 -1.79
C ARG A 128 -12.57 -9.47 -0.85
N LEU A 129 -11.33 -9.11 -1.19
CA LEU A 129 -10.52 -8.20 -0.39
C LEU A 129 -11.19 -6.82 -0.30
N VAL A 130 -11.65 -6.25 -1.41
CA VAL A 130 -12.39 -4.97 -1.45
C VAL A 130 -13.70 -5.05 -0.66
N ALA A 131 -14.45 -6.15 -0.79
CA ALA A 131 -15.67 -6.37 -0.03
C ALA A 131 -15.42 -6.47 1.49
N LEU A 132 -14.30 -7.07 1.90
CA LEU A 132 -13.90 -7.14 3.31
C LEU A 132 -13.43 -5.77 3.84
N VAL A 133 -12.81 -4.93 3.02
CA VAL A 133 -12.52 -3.53 3.38
C VAL A 133 -13.83 -2.78 3.67
N LYS A 134 -14.87 -2.96 2.84
CA LYS A 134 -16.20 -2.41 3.10
C LYS A 134 -16.80 -2.96 4.40
N ALA A 135 -16.76 -4.27 4.58
CA ALA A 135 -17.35 -4.95 5.74
C ALA A 135 -16.62 -4.67 7.07
N ALA A 136 -15.39 -4.16 7.01
CA ALA A 136 -14.64 -3.76 8.20
C ALA A 136 -15.26 -2.55 8.92
N ASN A 137 -16.13 -1.79 8.24
CA ASN A 137 -16.92 -0.71 8.83
C ASN A 137 -18.38 -1.19 9.03
N PRO A 138 -18.91 -1.19 10.26
CA PRO A 138 -20.29 -1.62 10.53
C PRO A 138 -21.35 -0.63 10.01
N SER A 139 -20.97 0.58 9.62
CA SER A 139 -21.87 1.58 9.04
C SER A 139 -22.45 1.10 7.70
N PRO A 140 -23.73 1.41 7.39
CA PRO A 140 -24.33 1.11 6.09
C PRO A 140 -23.82 2.02 4.95
N ALA A 141 -22.91 2.95 5.25
CA ALA A 141 -22.33 3.84 4.24
C ALA A 141 -21.68 3.04 3.09
N PRO A 142 -21.79 3.51 1.84
CA PRO A 142 -21.15 2.84 0.72
C PRO A 142 -19.62 2.92 0.83
N LEU A 143 -18.94 1.96 0.20
CA LEU A 143 -17.50 2.08 -0.04
C LEU A 143 -17.27 3.08 -1.16
N TYR A 144 -16.42 4.08 -0.92
CA TYR A 144 -15.99 5.02 -1.93
C TYR A 144 -14.62 4.59 -2.48
N ILE A 145 -14.55 4.39 -3.80
CA ILE A 145 -13.29 4.17 -4.52
C ILE A 145 -12.96 5.47 -5.23
N ILE A 146 -11.87 6.12 -4.81
CA ILE A 146 -11.47 7.43 -5.31
C ILE A 146 -10.23 7.25 -6.19
N ASP A 147 -10.44 7.26 -7.52
CA ASP A 147 -9.36 7.31 -8.48
C ASP A 147 -8.84 8.75 -8.59
N ALA A 148 -7.58 8.97 -8.22
CA ALA A 148 -6.96 10.29 -8.26
C ALA A 148 -6.71 10.81 -9.69
N ARG A 149 -6.89 9.98 -10.72
CA ARG A 149 -6.70 10.38 -12.12
C ARG A 149 -7.93 11.11 -12.65
N PRO A 150 -7.74 12.05 -13.60
CA PRO A 150 -8.82 12.46 -14.49
C PRO A 150 -9.44 11.26 -15.20
N HIS A 151 -10.76 11.31 -15.44
CA HIS A 151 -11.50 10.19 -16.05
C HIS A 151 -10.90 9.75 -17.40
N THR A 152 -10.47 10.69 -18.24
CA THR A 152 -9.82 10.44 -19.53
C THR A 152 -8.52 9.65 -19.38
N ASN A 153 -7.73 9.92 -18.33
CA ASN A 153 -6.49 9.19 -18.07
C ASN A 153 -6.77 7.77 -17.57
N ALA A 154 -7.83 7.58 -16.79
CA ALA A 154 -8.27 6.24 -16.37
C ALA A 154 -8.75 5.39 -17.57
N GLN A 155 -9.49 6.00 -18.50
CA GLN A 155 -9.87 5.37 -19.76
C GLN A 155 -8.66 5.04 -20.63
N ALA A 156 -7.71 5.96 -20.79
CA ALA A 156 -6.49 5.74 -21.56
C ALA A 156 -5.67 4.55 -21.00
N ASN A 157 -5.53 4.45 -19.67
CA ASN A 157 -4.85 3.32 -19.05
C ASN A 157 -5.55 1.97 -19.29
N THR A 158 -6.88 1.98 -19.49
CA THR A 158 -7.62 0.77 -19.87
C THR A 158 -7.19 0.29 -21.26
N VAL A 159 -7.02 1.22 -22.20
CA VAL A 159 -6.67 0.91 -23.58
C VAL A 159 -5.19 0.57 -23.73
N PHE A 160 -4.30 1.39 -23.17
CA PHE A 160 -2.86 1.31 -23.47
C PHE A 160 -2.06 0.45 -22.49
N ARG A 161 -2.57 0.23 -21.27
CA ARG A 161 -1.86 -0.49 -20.20
C ARG A 161 -2.60 -1.72 -19.72
N ALA A 162 -3.71 -2.08 -20.37
CA ALA A 162 -4.59 -3.17 -19.96
C ALA A 162 -5.01 -3.07 -18.48
N ALA A 163 -5.02 -1.84 -17.94
CA ALA A 163 -5.35 -1.53 -16.56
C ALA A 163 -6.79 -1.02 -16.46
N GLY A 164 -7.14 -0.31 -15.40
CA GLY A 164 -8.45 0.31 -15.35
C GLY A 164 -8.79 0.90 -14.00
N TYR A 165 -10.07 0.88 -13.69
CA TYR A 165 -10.69 1.32 -12.46
C TYR A 165 -11.88 0.39 -12.17
N GLU A 166 -12.25 0.30 -10.90
CA GLU A 166 -13.36 -0.50 -10.40
C GLU A 166 -14.70 0.02 -10.95
N ARG A 167 -15.61 -0.89 -11.32
CA ARG A 167 -16.94 -0.56 -11.85
C ARG A 167 -18.02 -0.85 -10.81
N GLY A 168 -19.23 -0.31 -10.98
CA GLY A 168 -20.33 -0.37 -10.00
C GLY A 168 -20.86 -1.76 -9.60
N SER A 169 -20.23 -2.85 -10.04
CA SER A 169 -20.50 -4.23 -9.63
C SER A 169 -19.37 -4.85 -8.78
N TYR A 170 -18.45 -4.03 -8.28
CA TYR A 170 -17.47 -4.38 -7.25
C TYR A 170 -18.11 -4.35 -5.85
#